data_AF-A0A6M0G446-F1
#
_entry.id   AF-A0A6M0G446-F1
#
_cell.length_a   1.000
_cell.length_b   1.000
_cell.length_c   1.000
_cell.angle_alpha   90.00
_cell.angle_beta   90.00
_cell.angle_gamma   90.00
#
_symmetry.space_group_name_H-M   'P 1'
#
loop_
_entity.id
_entity.type
_entity.pdbx_description
1 polymer ?
#
loop_
_entity_poly.entity_id
_entity_poly.type
_entity_poly.pdbx_seq_one_letter_code
_entity_poly.pdbx_strand_id
1 'polypeptide(L)'
;MYDRQDDSGGCFGILIFIALIIWVLSWIIRLMVITLAYIGATPIIILDYASVSLMWIGIKNPSIAWLVLGTLIGIVVGLVQGLKRAGRPSDILKVYIGASILACILGIGSWIALSFQ
;
A
#
# COMPACT_ATOMS: atom_id res chain seq x y z
N MET A 1 -28.23 54.03 25.54
CA MET A 1 -26.85 53.73 25.08
C MET A 1 -26.45 52.34 25.56
N TYR A 2 -27.17 51.29 25.16
CA TYR A 2 -26.89 49.91 25.58
C TYR A 2 -27.45 48.99 24.48
N ASP A 3 -26.75 48.92 23.34
CA ASP A 3 -27.18 48.14 22.16
C ASP A 3 -26.00 47.85 21.22
N ARG A 4 -24.77 47.77 21.75
CA ARG A 4 -23.57 47.67 20.90
C ARG A 4 -22.50 46.70 21.40
N GLN A 5 -22.81 45.92 22.43
CA GLN A 5 -21.85 44.98 23.02
C GLN A 5 -22.13 43.52 22.58
N ASP A 6 -23.30 43.30 22.01
CA ASP A 6 -23.95 42.04 21.66
C ASP A 6 -23.46 41.56 20.28
N ASP A 7 -23.30 42.49 19.33
CA ASP A 7 -22.90 42.19 17.95
C ASP A 7 -21.46 41.70 17.82
N SER A 8 -20.57 42.13 18.72
CA SER A 8 -19.16 41.73 18.72
C SER A 8 -18.97 40.29 19.22
N GLY A 9 -19.78 39.85 20.20
CA GLY A 9 -19.74 38.49 20.73
C GLY A 9 -20.27 37.45 19.73
N GLY A 10 -21.34 37.80 19.00
CA GLY A 10 -21.91 36.94 17.96
C GLY A 10 -20.97 36.73 16.77
N CYS A 11 -20.33 37.81 16.29
CA CYS A 11 -19.40 37.73 15.17
C CYS A 11 -18.12 36.92 15.52
N PHE A 12 -17.61 37.09 16.74
CA PHE A 12 -16.46 36.32 17.24
C PHE A 12 -16.80 34.83 17.40
N GLY A 13 -18.01 34.50 17.88
CA GLY A 13 -18.49 33.12 17.99
C GLY A 13 -18.59 32.42 16.63
N ILE A 14 -19.08 33.12 15.60
CA ILE A 14 -19.19 32.58 14.24
C ILE A 14 -17.80 32.34 13.64
N LEU A 15 -16.86 33.26 13.83
CA LEU A 15 -15.47 33.10 13.36
C LEU A 15 -14.78 31.89 13.98
N ILE A 16 -14.95 31.69 15.30
CA ILE A 16 -14.42 30.50 15.99
C ILE A 16 -15.05 29.23 15.43
N PHE A 17 -16.37 29.23 15.21
CA PHE A 17 -17.08 28.07 14.68
C PHE A 17 -16.59 27.70 13.27
N ILE A 18 -16.40 28.69 12.39
CA ILE A 18 -15.83 28.50 11.05
C ILE A 18 -14.39 27.96 11.14
N ALA A 19 -13.56 28.52 12.03
CA ALA A 19 -12.19 28.04 12.24
C ALA A 19 -12.15 26.58 12.71
N LEU A 20 -13.09 26.18 13.58
CA LEU A 20 -13.21 24.81 14.07
C LEU A 20 -13.61 23.84 12.95
N ILE A 21 -14.55 24.24 12.08
CA ILE A 21 -14.93 23.46 10.89
C ILE A 21 -13.73 23.27 9.96
N ILE A 22 -12.99 24.34 9.66
CA ILE A 22 -11.80 24.27 8.79
C ILE A 22 -10.73 23.37 9.41
N TRP A 23 -10.54 23.44 10.73
CA TRP A 23 -9.58 22.62 11.45
C TRP A 23 -9.94 21.12 11.38
N VAL A 24 -11.21 20.77 11.62
CA VAL A 24 -11.72 19.40 11.51
C VAL A 24 -11.58 18.87 10.09
N LEU A 25 -11.95 19.67 9.08
CA LEU A 25 -11.83 19.29 7.68
C LEU A 25 -10.37 19.01 7.29
N SER A 26 -9.44 19.87 7.74
CA SER A 26 -8.00 19.70 7.52
C SER A 26 -7.48 18.41 8.16
N TRP A 27 -8.00 18.05 9.33
CA TRP A 27 -7.66 16.81 10.03
C TRP A 27 -8.12 15.57 9.26
N ILE A 28 -9.36 15.59 8.76
CA ILE A 28 -9.93 14.49 7.95
C ILE A 28 -9.11 14.28 6.68
N ILE A 29 -8.74 15.36 5.99
CA ILE A 29 -7.91 15.27 4.78
C ILE A 29 -6.54 14.66 5.09
N ARG A 30 -5.88 15.07 6.18
CA ARG A 30 -4.60 14.48 6.60
C ARG A 30 -4.73 12.99 6.88
N LEU A 31 -5.79 12.58 7.60
CA LEU A 31 -6.05 11.16 7.86
C LEU A 31 -6.27 10.36 6.59
N MET A 32 -7.04 10.89 5.62
CA MET A 32 -7.21 10.25 4.33
C MET A 32 -5.89 10.07 3.59
N VAL A 33 -5.06 11.13 3.53
CA VAL A 33 -3.76 11.07 2.85
C VAL A 33 -2.83 10.07 3.52
N ILE A 34 -2.75 10.06 4.86
CA ILE A 34 -1.95 9.10 5.62
C ILE A 34 -2.44 7.68 5.34
N THR A 35 -3.75 7.44 5.38
CA THR A 35 -4.33 6.11 5.13
C THR A 35 -3.99 5.64 3.71
N LEU A 36 -4.13 6.51 2.71
CA LEU A 36 -3.78 6.21 1.32
C LEU A 36 -2.27 5.94 1.17
N ALA A 37 -1.44 6.71 1.86
CA ALA A 37 0.01 6.53 1.88
C ALA A 37 0.41 5.19 2.53
N TYR A 38 -0.24 4.80 3.62
CA TYR A 38 -0.03 3.48 4.24
C TYR A 38 -0.46 2.34 3.32
N ILE A 39 -1.63 2.45 2.66
CA ILE A 39 -2.09 1.46 1.69
C ILE A 39 -1.10 1.35 0.51
N GLY A 40 -0.56 2.46 0.03
CA GLY A 40 0.43 2.49 -1.05
C GLY A 40 1.83 2.02 -0.62
N ALA A 41 2.22 2.28 0.63
CA ALA A 41 3.51 1.88 1.18
C ALA A 41 3.57 0.37 1.49
N THR A 42 2.43 -0.24 1.86
CA THR A 42 2.36 -1.67 2.19
C THR A 42 2.90 -2.58 1.07
N PRO A 43 2.46 -2.47 -0.20
CA PRO A 43 3.01 -3.29 -1.28
C PRO A 43 4.47 -2.94 -1.59
N ILE A 44 4.90 -1.70 -1.38
CA ILE A 44 6.30 -1.28 -1.58
C ILE A 44 7.21 -1.96 -0.55
N ILE A 45 6.83 -1.97 0.72
CA ILE A 45 7.58 -2.63 1.79
C ILE A 45 7.66 -4.14 1.54
N ILE A 46 6.56 -4.77 1.11
CA ILE A 46 6.56 -6.20 0.76
C ILE A 46 7.48 -6.47 -0.43
N LEU A 47 7.47 -5.60 -1.45
CA LEU A 47 8.39 -5.71 -2.59
C LEU A 47 9.84 -5.57 -2.16
N ASP A 48 10.11 -4.65 -1.24
CA ASP A 48 11.46 -4.38 -0.74
C ASP A 48 12.01 -5.60 0.00
N TYR A 49 11.24 -6.19 0.92
CA TYR A 49 11.59 -7.46 1.58
C TYR A 49 11.77 -8.62 0.60
N ALA A 50 10.89 -8.74 -0.40
CA ALA A 50 11.02 -9.78 -1.41
C ALA A 50 12.27 -9.58 -2.31
N SER A 51 12.72 -8.32 -2.48
CA SER A 51 13.93 -8.00 -3.25
C SER A 51 15.22 -8.38 -2.52
N VAL A 52 15.21 -8.36 -1.18
CA VAL A 52 16.33 -8.83 -0.35
C VAL A 52 16.61 -10.32 -0.58
N SER A 53 15.57 -11.14 -0.78
CA SER A 53 15.73 -12.56 -1.16
C SER A 53 16.47 -12.75 -2.48
N LEU A 54 16.29 -11.82 -3.42
CA LEU A 54 16.93 -11.85 -4.73
C LEU A 54 18.40 -11.39 -4.68
N MET A 55 18.80 -10.60 -3.68
CA MET A 55 20.23 -10.31 -3.45
C MET A 55 21.03 -11.57 -3.14
N TRP A 56 20.44 -12.56 -2.48
CA TRP A 56 21.08 -13.86 -2.20
C TRP A 56 21.35 -14.69 -3.46
N ILE A 57 20.56 -14.49 -4.52
CA ILE A 57 20.76 -15.14 -5.84
C ILE A 57 21.86 -14.42 -6.65
N GLY A 58 22.47 -13.36 -6.09
CA GLY A 58 23.58 -12.62 -6.71
C GLY A 58 23.15 -11.33 -7.41
N ILE A 59 21.88 -10.93 -7.31
CA ILE A 59 21.39 -9.68 -7.89
C ILE A 59 21.73 -8.53 -6.94
N LYS A 60 22.91 -7.93 -7.12
CA LYS A 60 23.37 -6.79 -6.31
C LYS A 60 22.58 -5.49 -6.54
N ASN A 61 21.84 -5.39 -7.65
CA ASN A 61 21.07 -4.20 -8.01
C ASN A 61 19.58 -4.34 -7.65
N PRO A 62 19.06 -3.56 -6.67
CA PRO A 62 17.69 -3.68 -6.20
C PRO A 62 16.65 -3.40 -7.29
N SER A 63 16.96 -2.53 -8.26
CA SER A 63 16.08 -2.24 -9.41
C SER A 63 15.80 -3.47 -10.29
N ILE A 64 16.78 -4.38 -10.41
CA ILE A 64 16.63 -5.62 -11.18
C ILE A 64 15.76 -6.60 -10.40
N ALA A 65 15.94 -6.70 -9.08
CA ALA A 65 15.11 -7.52 -8.23
C ALA A 65 13.63 -7.08 -8.27
N TRP A 66 13.38 -5.76 -8.27
CA TRP A 66 12.04 -5.20 -8.44
C TRP A 66 11.42 -5.53 -9.80
N LEU A 67 12.19 -5.45 -10.90
CA LEU A 67 11.73 -5.84 -12.23
C LEU A 67 11.35 -7.33 -12.30
N VAL A 68 12.13 -8.20 -11.66
CA VAL A 68 11.86 -9.64 -11.61
C VAL A 68 10.61 -9.93 -10.79
N LEU A 69 10.43 -9.28 -9.64
CA LEU A 69 9.21 -9.41 -8.83
C LEU A 69 7.98 -8.88 -9.57
N GLY A 70 8.10 -7.72 -10.22
CA GLY A 70 7.03 -7.12 -11.00
C GLY A 70 6.60 -8.00 -12.18
N THR A 71 7.55 -8.61 -12.90
CA THR A 71 7.24 -9.55 -13.97
C THR A 71 6.60 -10.83 -13.44
N LEU A 72 7.05 -11.37 -12.30
CA LEU A 72 6.42 -12.52 -11.64
C LEU A 72 4.95 -12.26 -11.27
N ILE A 73 4.68 -11.12 -10.61
CA ILE A 73 3.31 -10.73 -10.24
C ILE A 73 2.46 -10.52 -11.50
N GLY A 74 3.01 -9.83 -12.50
CA GLY A 74 2.33 -9.60 -13.78
C GLY A 74 1.99 -10.90 -14.51
N ILE A 75 2.90 -11.87 -14.52
CA ILE A 75 2.67 -13.20 -15.10
C ILE A 75 1.53 -13.92 -14.37
N VAL A 76 1.53 -13.95 -13.04
CA VAL A 76 0.47 -14.61 -12.25
C VAL A 76 -0.89 -13.95 -12.51
N VAL A 77 -0.97 -12.62 -12.48
CA VAL A 77 -2.22 -11.89 -12.73
C VAL A 77 -2.71 -12.09 -14.17
N GLY A 78 -1.81 -12.01 -15.15
CA GLY A 78 -2.12 -12.24 -16.56
C GLY A 78 -2.60 -13.68 -16.82
N LEU A 79 -1.95 -14.66 -16.19
CA LEU A 79 -2.32 -16.07 -16.28
C LEU A 79 -3.71 -16.30 -15.66
N VAL A 80 -3.98 -15.75 -14.48
CA VAL A 80 -5.31 -15.84 -13.83
C VAL A 80 -6.39 -15.21 -14.69
N GLN A 81 -6.15 -14.02 -15.26
CA GLN A 81 -7.12 -13.38 -16.15
C GLN A 81 -7.33 -14.17 -17.46
N GLY A 82 -6.26 -14.73 -18.04
CA GLY A 82 -6.32 -15.58 -19.22
C GLY A 82 -7.13 -16.85 -18.97
N LEU A 83 -6.91 -17.52 -17.84
CA LEU A 83 -7.66 -18.72 -17.46
C LEU A 83 -9.13 -18.43 -17.14
N LYS A 84 -9.43 -17.27 -16.53
CA LYS A 84 -10.82 -16.81 -16.35
C LYS A 84 -11.52 -16.62 -17.69
N ARG A 85 -10.87 -15.96 -18.66
CA ARG A 85 -11.42 -15.78 -20.01
C ARG A 85 -11.54 -17.08 -20.80
N ALA A 86 -10.66 -18.05 -20.55
CA ALA A 86 -10.69 -19.37 -21.16
C ALA A 86 -11.73 -20.33 -20.56
N GLY A 87 -12.51 -19.90 -19.56
CA GLY A 87 -13.57 -20.72 -18.96
C GLY A 87 -13.06 -21.92 -18.16
N ARG A 88 -11.79 -21.91 -17.71
CA ARG A 88 -11.18 -22.99 -16.92
C ARG A 88 -10.87 -22.53 -15.47
N PRO A 89 -11.90 -22.36 -14.62
CA PRO A 89 -11.70 -21.87 -13.26
C PRO A 89 -10.97 -22.86 -12.35
N SER A 90 -11.01 -24.17 -12.65
CA SER A 90 -10.34 -25.22 -11.87
C SER A 90 -8.81 -25.09 -11.91
N ASP A 91 -8.25 -24.61 -13.01
CA ASP A 91 -6.81 -24.44 -13.17
C ASP A 91 -6.30 -23.13 -12.52
N ILE A 92 -7.19 -22.18 -12.20
CA ILE A 92 -6.84 -20.98 -11.40
C ILE A 92 -6.34 -21.39 -10.01
N LEU A 93 -6.93 -22.44 -9.42
CA LEU A 93 -6.50 -22.96 -8.12
C LEU A 93 -5.04 -23.45 -8.18
N LYS A 94 -4.65 -24.12 -9.27
CA LYS A 94 -3.27 -24.58 -9.49
C LYS A 94 -2.31 -23.41 -9.63
N VAL A 95 -2.71 -22.33 -10.30
CA VAL A 95 -1.92 -21.11 -10.40
C VAL A 95 -1.73 -20.46 -9.03
N TYR A 96 -2.76 -20.42 -8.19
CA TYR A 96 -2.67 -19.91 -6.82
C TYR A 96 -1.75 -20.76 -5.94
N ILE A 97 -1.84 -22.09 -6.05
CA ILE A 97 -0.96 -23.02 -5.32
C ILE A 97 0.50 -22.86 -5.79
N GLY A 98 0.74 -22.73 -7.08
CA GLY A 98 2.08 -22.47 -7.62
C GLY A 98 2.63 -21.14 -7.12
N ALA A 99 1.81 -20.08 -7.14
CA ALA A 99 2.19 -18.76 -6.65
C ALA A 99 2.46 -18.75 -5.13
N SER A 100 1.67 -19.48 -4.34
CA SER A 100 1.87 -19.56 -2.88
C SER A 100 3.13 -20.32 -2.51
N ILE A 101 3.44 -21.42 -3.21
CA ILE A 101 4.71 -22.16 -3.03
C ILE A 101 5.89 -21.26 -3.37
N LEU A 102 5.82 -20.53 -4.48
CA LEU A 102 6.89 -19.62 -4.90
C LEU A 102 7.08 -18.48 -3.88
N ALA A 103 5.97 -17.92 -3.36
CA ALA A 103 5.99 -16.90 -2.32
C ALA A 103 6.59 -17.42 -1.01
N CYS A 104 6.28 -18.66 -0.60
CA CYS A 104 6.90 -19.29 0.57
C CYS A 104 8.40 -19.48 0.39
N ILE A 105 8.86 -19.93 -0.78
CA ILE A 105 10.30 -20.09 -1.07
C ILE A 105 11.02 -18.73 -1.03
N LEU A 106 10.44 -17.69 -1.64
CA LEU A 106 10.99 -16.34 -1.61
C LEU A 106 10.99 -15.74 -0.20
N GLY A 107 9.96 -16.02 0.61
CA GLY A 107 9.84 -15.57 2.00
C GLY A 107 10.85 -16.25 2.92
N ILE A 108 11.05 -17.56 2.78
CA ILE A 108 12.09 -18.31 3.51
C ILE A 108 13.48 -17.81 3.11
N GLY A 109 13.71 -17.59 1.81
CA GLY A 109 14.95 -16.98 1.33
C GLY A 109 15.22 -15.59 1.91
N SER A 110 14.18 -14.78 2.10
CA SER A 110 14.27 -13.44 2.71
C SER A 110 14.65 -13.53 4.20
N TRP A 111 13.99 -14.42 4.95
CA TRP A 111 14.27 -14.64 6.37
C TRP A 111 15.70 -15.12 6.61
N ILE A 112 16.15 -16.07 5.79
CA ILE A 112 17.53 -16.54 5.81
C ILE A 112 18.47 -15.38 5.47
N ALA A 113 18.16 -14.58 4.45
CA ALA A 113 18.98 -13.45 4.06
C ALA A 113 19.19 -12.41 5.17
N LEU A 114 18.13 -12.09 5.91
CA LEU A 114 18.19 -11.19 7.06
C LEU A 114 18.95 -11.77 8.25
N SER A 115 18.98 -13.09 8.41
CA SER A 115 19.69 -13.74 9.53
C SER A 115 21.23 -13.74 9.39
N PHE A 116 21.74 -13.41 8.20
CA PHE A 116 23.18 -13.35 7.90
C PHE A 116 23.73 -11.93 7.76
N GLN A 117 22.88 -10.90 7.99
CA GLN A 117 23.26 -9.49 8.02
C GLN A 117 23.52 -9.03 9.45
#